data_AF-A0A2M7AAG5-F1
#
_entry.id   AF-A0A2M7AAG5-F1
#
_cell.length_a   1.000
_cell.length_b   1.000
_cell.length_c   1.000
_cell.angle_alpha   90.00
_cell.angle_beta   90.00
_cell.angle_gamma   90.00
#
_symmetry.space_group_name_H-M   'P 1'
#
loop_
_entity.id
_entity.type
_entity.pdbx_description
1 polymer ?
#
loop_
_entity_poly.entity_id
_entity_poly.type
_entity_poly.pdbx_seq_one_letter_code
_entity_poly.pdbx_strand_id
1 'polypeptide(L)'
;MAEKGEKEVTLERLLTIGAGALTMTKEKAKEIVEEWEEKGEIRRKDAKKYVNDLVKKGQKERDELRKTIDKSVGEITKRIGIVTKADLKKITDKLEKLEKKLKR
;
A
#
# COMPACT_ATOMS: atom_id res chain seq x y z
N MET A 1 5.23 26.14 -30.72
CA MET A 1 5.78 24.99 -29.97
C MET A 1 5.61 25.24 -28.47
N ALA A 2 4.59 24.67 -27.83
CA ALA A 2 4.50 24.50 -26.37
C ALA A 2 3.19 23.77 -26.03
N GLU A 3 3.08 22.50 -26.44
CA GLU A 3 1.95 21.65 -26.07
C GLU A 3 2.52 20.32 -25.61
N LYS A 4 2.79 20.20 -24.30
CA LYS A 4 3.18 18.95 -23.61
C LYS A 4 3.13 19.12 -22.08
N GLY A 5 2.08 19.80 -21.61
CA GLY A 5 1.82 20.05 -20.19
C GLY A 5 1.17 18.87 -19.45
N GLU A 6 0.61 17.89 -20.16
CA GLU A 6 0.07 16.67 -19.56
C GLU A 6 1.17 15.60 -19.55
N LYS A 7 2.07 15.71 -18.58
CA LYS A 7 3.11 14.71 -18.33
C LYS A 7 2.42 13.41 -17.95
N GLU A 8 2.37 12.47 -18.90
CA GLU A 8 2.01 11.08 -18.65
C GLU A 8 2.66 10.63 -17.35
N VAL A 9 1.79 10.28 -16.40
CA VAL A 9 2.17 9.57 -15.20
C VAL A 9 2.52 8.15 -15.66
N THR A 10 3.74 7.98 -16.14
CA THR A 10 4.24 6.69 -16.63
C THR A 10 4.33 5.70 -15.49
N LEU A 11 4.04 4.43 -15.77
CA LEU A 11 4.09 3.34 -14.79
C LEU A 11 5.44 3.31 -14.06
N GLU A 12 6.53 3.57 -14.80
CA GLU A 12 7.88 3.69 -14.25
C GLU A 12 7.99 4.81 -13.22
N ARG A 13 7.45 6.01 -13.50
CA ARG A 13 7.44 7.12 -12.54
C ARG A 13 6.61 6.80 -11.31
N LEU A 14 5.45 6.17 -11.47
CA LEU A 14 4.64 5.70 -10.33
C LEU A 14 5.38 4.67 -9.49
N LEU A 15 6.10 3.75 -10.13
CA LEU A 15 6.90 2.74 -9.45
C LEU A 15 8.12 3.35 -8.75
N THR A 16 8.80 4.34 -9.34
CA THR A 16 9.94 5.04 -8.70
C THR A 16 9.49 5.92 -7.53
N ILE A 17 8.41 6.68 -7.69
CA ILE A 17 7.83 7.49 -6.61
C ILE A 17 7.28 6.58 -5.51
N GLY A 18 6.64 5.48 -5.88
CA GLY A 18 6.20 4.43 -4.97
C GLY A 18 7.38 3.78 -4.25
N ALA A 19 8.48 3.47 -4.95
CA ALA A 19 9.68 2.89 -4.35
C ALA A 19 10.30 3.80 -3.30
N GLY A 20 10.32 5.12 -3.50
CA GLY A 20 10.82 6.09 -2.50
C GLY A 20 9.99 6.11 -1.21
N ALA A 21 8.66 6.05 -1.31
CA ALA A 21 7.76 6.00 -0.15
C ALA A 21 7.77 4.61 0.54
N LEU A 22 7.93 3.55 -0.25
CA LEU A 22 8.02 2.16 0.23
C LEU A 22 9.38 1.80 0.83
N THR A 23 10.39 2.66 0.76
CA THR A 23 11.77 2.38 1.24
C THR A 23 12.19 3.22 2.44
N MET A 24 11.26 3.92 3.12
CA MET A 24 11.58 4.54 4.41
C MET A 24 12.00 3.46 5.43
N THR A 25 13.31 3.19 5.52
CA THR A 25 13.91 2.25 6.46
C THR A 25 14.40 3.00 7.69
N LYS A 26 14.72 2.24 8.74
CA LYS A 26 15.33 2.81 9.94
C LYS A 26 16.68 3.47 9.63
N GLU A 27 17.48 2.91 8.71
CA GLU A 27 18.72 3.57 8.27
C GLU A 27 18.45 4.90 7.56
N LYS A 28 17.52 4.93 6.59
CA LYS A 28 17.23 6.18 5.86
C LYS A 28 16.66 7.26 6.76
N ALA A 29 15.79 6.88 7.70
CA ALA A 29 15.28 7.81 8.71
C ALA A 29 16.39 8.33 9.63
N LYS A 30 17.39 7.51 9.96
CA LYS A 30 18.54 7.93 10.78
C LYS A 30 19.41 8.93 10.02
N GLU A 31 19.71 8.67 8.75
CA GLU A 31 20.51 9.55 7.89
C GLU A 31 19.86 10.95 7.74
N ILE A 32 18.55 11.00 7.49
CA ILE A 32 17.79 12.26 7.37
C ILE A 32 17.84 13.06 8.68
N VAL A 33 17.67 12.37 9.81
CA VAL A 33 17.68 13.01 11.13
C VAL A 33 19.09 13.47 11.51
N GLU A 34 20.13 12.71 11.16
CA GLU A 34 21.52 13.11 11.35
C GLU A 34 21.83 14.39 10.56
N GLU A 35 21.39 14.50 9.30
CA GLU A 35 21.51 15.75 8.54
C GLU A 35 20.80 16.93 9.21
N TRP A 36 19.59 16.74 9.72
CA TRP A 36 18.86 17.79 10.44
C TRP A 36 19.54 18.20 11.74
N GLU A 37 20.21 17.26 12.41
CA GLU A 37 21.00 17.53 13.61
C GLU A 37 22.26 18.34 13.27
N GLU A 38 22.97 17.95 12.22
CA GLU A 38 24.16 18.67 11.72
C GLU A 38 23.83 20.10 11.27
N LYS A 39 22.67 20.28 10.65
CA LYS A 39 22.14 21.61 10.25
C LYS A 39 21.59 22.41 11.44
N GLY A 40 21.53 21.83 12.63
CA GLY A 40 20.98 22.46 13.84
C GLY A 40 19.46 22.63 13.81
N GLU A 41 18.77 21.99 12.87
CA GLU A 41 17.31 22.02 12.72
C GLU A 41 16.61 21.22 13.83
N ILE A 42 17.31 20.24 14.42
CA ILE A 42 16.83 19.47 15.56
C ILE A 42 17.90 19.29 16.62
N ARG A 43 17.47 19.08 17.87
CA ARG A 43 18.37 18.79 18.99
C ARG A 43 18.68 17.29 19.05
N ARG A 44 19.93 16.93 19.40
CA ARG A 44 20.38 15.55 19.68
C ARG A 44 19.42 14.71 20.51
N LYS A 45 18.86 15.31 21.56
CA LYS A 45 17.94 14.64 22.47
C LYS A 45 16.62 14.22 21.81
N ASP A 46 16.24 14.91 20.73
CA ASP A 46 14.98 14.71 20.02
C ASP A 46 15.15 13.84 18.77
N ALA A 47 16.39 13.66 18.27
CA ALA A 47 16.72 12.88 17.08
C ALA A 47 16.08 11.48 17.08
N LYS A 48 16.21 10.73 18.19
CA LYS A 48 15.64 9.38 18.31
C LYS A 48 14.12 9.34 18.18
N LYS A 49 13.43 10.41 18.59
CA LYS A 49 11.97 10.54 18.44
C LYS A 49 11.61 10.73 16.96
N TYR A 50 12.30 11.62 16.26
CA TYR A 50 12.07 11.88 14.83
C TYR A 50 12.33 10.64 13.97
N VAL A 51 13.36 9.85 14.26
CA VAL A 51 13.60 8.58 13.55
C VAL A 51 12.40 7.64 13.70
N ASN A 52 11.89 7.48 14.93
CA ASN A 52 10.74 6.62 15.17
C ASN A 52 9.46 7.15 14.50
N ASP A 53 9.26 8.47 14.50
CA ASP A 53 8.09 9.09 13.88
C ASP A 53 8.11 8.93 12.35
N LEU A 54 9.27 9.10 11.70
CA LEU A 54 9.46 8.84 10.27
C LEU A 54 9.19 7.37 9.91
N VAL A 55 9.74 6.43 10.69
CA VAL A 55 9.51 5.00 10.47
C VAL A 55 8.03 4.64 10.65
N LYS A 56 7.38 5.13 11.70
CA LYS A 56 5.94 4.91 11.93
C LYS A 56 5.08 5.50 10.82
N LYS A 57 5.41 6.71 10.35
CA LYS A 57 4.69 7.35 9.24
C LYS A 57 4.83 6.54 7.96
N GLY A 58 6.04 6.08 7.65
CA GLY A 58 6.29 5.20 6.50
C GLY A 58 5.52 3.88 6.60
N GLN A 59 5.44 3.25 7.77
CA GLN A 59 4.61 2.04 7.97
C GLN A 59 3.13 2.32 7.72
N LYS A 60 2.60 3.42 8.25
CA LYS A 60 1.20 3.78 8.06
C LYS A 60 0.85 4.03 6.60
N GLU A 61 1.70 4.76 5.88
CA GLU A 61 1.50 5.04 4.45
C GLU A 61 1.55 3.75 3.61
N ARG A 62 2.43 2.80 3.96
CA ARG A 62 2.46 1.47 3.32
C ARG A 62 1.17 0.69 3.53
N ASP A 63 0.63 0.70 4.74
CA ASP A 63 -0.62 0.00 5.05
C ASP A 63 -1.82 0.62 4.31
N GLU A 64 -1.88 1.95 4.22
CA GLU A 64 -2.92 2.66 3.46
C GLU A 64 -2.82 2.38 1.96
N LEU A 65 -1.60 2.37 1.41
CA LEU A 65 -1.36 2.00 0.02
C LEU A 65 -1.78 0.55 -0.25
N ARG A 66 -1.40 -0.38 0.63
CA ARG A 66 -1.80 -1.79 0.51
C ARG A 66 -3.32 -1.96 0.48
N LYS A 67 -4.04 -1.29 1.39
CA LYS A 67 -5.52 -1.30 1.40
C LYS A 67 -6.11 -0.76 0.10
N THR A 68 -5.52 0.30 -0.44
CA THR A 68 -5.96 0.91 -1.71
C THR A 68 -5.76 -0.04 -2.88
N ILE A 69 -4.61 -0.72 -2.94
CA ILE A 69 -4.32 -1.75 -3.94
C ILE A 69 -5.30 -2.92 -3.80
N ASP A 70 -5.47 -3.47 -2.60
CA ASP A 70 -6.37 -4.60 -2.35
C ASP A 70 -7.81 -4.28 -2.76
N LYS A 71 -8.27 -3.06 -2.47
CA LYS A 71 -9.59 -2.58 -2.90
C LYS A 71 -9.69 -2.46 -4.42
N SER A 72 -8.69 -1.84 -5.05
CA SER A 72 -8.68 -1.62 -6.51
C SER A 72 -8.64 -2.95 -7.26
N VAL A 73 -7.78 -3.87 -6.84
CA VAL A 73 -7.70 -5.23 -7.40
C VAL A 73 -9.03 -5.98 -7.18
N GLY A 74 -9.63 -5.88 -5.99
CA GLY A 74 -10.93 -6.47 -5.70
C GLY A 74 -12.06 -5.92 -6.58
N GLU A 75 -12.09 -4.62 -6.85
CA GLU A 75 -13.06 -3.99 -7.75
C GLU A 75 -12.85 -4.41 -9.20
N ILE A 76 -11.60 -4.46 -9.68
CA ILE A 76 -11.26 -4.95 -11.01
C ILE A 76 -11.73 -6.40 -11.17
N THR A 77 -11.38 -7.28 -10.22
CA THR A 77 -11.75 -8.70 -10.19
C THR A 77 -13.27 -8.89 -10.34
N LYS A 78 -14.07 -8.08 -9.64
CA LYS A 78 -15.54 -8.09 -9.75
C LYS A 78 -16.03 -7.62 -11.12
N ARG A 79 -15.41 -6.58 -11.70
CA ARG A 79 -15.81 -6.01 -13.00
C ARG A 79 -15.52 -6.94 -14.17
N ILE A 80 -14.40 -7.67 -14.13
CA ILE A 80 -14.00 -8.59 -15.21
C ILE A 80 -14.56 -10.01 -15.02
N GLY A 81 -15.41 -10.22 -14.01
CA GLY A 81 -16.09 -11.49 -13.78
C GLY A 81 -15.20 -12.63 -13.28
N ILE A 82 -14.02 -12.32 -12.71
CA ILE A 82 -13.16 -13.36 -12.12
C ILE A 82 -13.81 -13.85 -10.84
N VAL A 83 -14.23 -15.12 -10.87
CA VAL A 83 -14.76 -15.83 -9.70
C VAL A 83 -13.62 -16.14 -8.75
N THR A 84 -13.74 -15.70 -7.49
CA THR A 84 -12.73 -16.03 -6.47
C THR A 84 -12.94 -17.44 -5.92
N LYS A 85 -11.91 -18.04 -5.31
CA LYS A 85 -12.06 -19.32 -4.58
C LYS A 85 -13.12 -19.23 -3.47
N ALA A 86 -13.29 -18.07 -2.86
CA ALA A 86 -14.31 -17.84 -1.83
C ALA A 86 -15.74 -17.91 -2.41
N ASP A 87 -15.93 -17.42 -3.63
CA ASP A 87 -17.23 -17.48 -4.31
C ASP A 87 -17.58 -18.92 -4.69
N LEU A 88 -16.61 -19.70 -5.19
CA LEU A 88 -16.78 -21.14 -5.44
C LEU A 88 -17.17 -21.88 -4.16
N LYS A 89 -16.46 -21.63 -3.04
CA LYS A 89 -16.78 -22.26 -1.75
C LYS A 89 -18.21 -21.93 -1.30
N LYS A 90 -18.65 -20.68 -1.43
CA LYS A 90 -20.04 -20.28 -1.11
C LYS A 90 -21.07 -21.02 -1.96
N ILE A 91 -20.76 -21.28 -3.23
CA ILE A 91 -21.63 -22.05 -4.12
C ILE A 91 -21.67 -23.53 -3.70
N THR A 92 -20.51 -24.13 -3.41
CA THR A 92 -20.43 -25.52 -2.91
C THR A 92 -21.18 -25.70 -1.59
N ASP A 93 -21.00 -24.80 -0.63
CA ASP A 93 -21.72 -24.86 0.66
C ASP A 93 -23.24 -24.74 0.49
N LYS A 94 -23.70 -23.94 -0.49
CA LYS A 94 -25.13 -23.83 -0.82
C LYS A 94 -25.65 -25.10 -1.51
N LEU A 95 -24.88 -25.70 -2.41
CA LEU A 95 -25.21 -26.96 -3.07
C LEU A 95 -25.36 -28.09 -2.05
N GLU A 96 -24.40 -28.26 -1.14
CA GLU A 96 -24.49 -29.28 -0.08
C GLU A 96 -25.72 -29.09 0.81
N LYS A 97 -26.08 -27.85 1.13
CA LYS A 97 -27.29 -27.55 1.91
C LYS A 97 -28.57 -27.90 1.16
N LEU A 98 -28.62 -27.66 -0.16
CA LEU A 98 -29.76 -28.03 -0.99
C LEU A 98 -29.86 -29.55 -1.15
N GLU A 99 -28.75 -30.24 -1.39
CA GLU A 99 -28.70 -31.70 -1.45
C GLU A 99 -29.19 -32.36 -0.16
N LYS A 100 -28.78 -31.82 1.01
CA LYS A 100 -29.26 -32.30 2.31
C LYS A 100 -30.76 -32.07 2.53
N LYS A 101 -31.35 -31.04 1.92
CA LYS A 101 -32.79 -30.76 1.98
C LYS A 101 -33.60 -31.64 1.04
N LEU A 102 -33.05 -32.01 -0.11
CA LEU A 102 -33.69 -32.88 -1.11
C LEU A 102 -33.62 -34.37 -0.73
N LYS A 103 -32.63 -34.77 0.06
CA LYS A 103 -32.50 -36.14 0.61
C LYS A 103 -33.32 -36.39 1.89
N ARG A 104 -34.11 -35.40 2.35
CA ARG A 104 -35.10 -35.53 3.41
C ARG A 104 -36.49 -35.55 2.80
#